data_AF-A0A139WWV2-F1
#
_entry.id   AF-A0A139WWV2-F1
#
_cell.length_a   1.000
_cell.length_b   1.000
_cell.length_c   1.000
_cell.angle_alpha   90.00
_cell.angle_beta   90.00
_cell.angle_gamma   90.00
#
_symmetry.space_group_name_H-M   'P 1'
#
loop_
_entity.id
_entity.type
_entity.pdbx_description
1 polymer ?
#
loop_
_entity_poly.entity_id
_entity_poly.type
_entity_poly.pdbx_seq_one_letter_code
_entity_poly.pdbx_strand_id
1 'polypeptide(L)' 'MFTQKLTLEIPESLFEELNHLSELTGQSVQSLALQSITSSLPRFRDKVHNLDELLSRVTTDNLHGEIDSGEPVGREVN' A
#
# COMPACT_ATOMS: atom_id res chain seq x y z
N MET A 1 -13.32 25.80 0.57
CA MET A 1 -12.41 24.67 0.27
C MET A 1 -11.54 25.07 -0.90
N PHE A 2 -10.21 24.96 -0.78
CA PHE A 2 -9.30 25.22 -1.88
C PHE A 2 -9.14 23.94 -2.70
N THR A 3 -9.62 23.96 -3.94
CA THR A 3 -9.41 22.87 -4.89
C THR A 3 -8.19 23.17 -5.75
N GLN A 4 -7.25 22.23 -5.81
CA GLN A 4 -6.06 22.36 -6.66
C GLN A 4 -6.22 21.46 -7.89
N LYS A 5 -5.97 21.99 -9.08
CA LYS A 5 -6.03 21.22 -10.32
C LYS A 5 -4.74 20.44 -10.48
N LEU A 6 -4.84 19.12 -10.58
CA LEU A 6 -3.73 18.22 -10.85
C LEU A 6 -3.83 17.73 -12.31
N THR A 7 -2.76 17.86 -13.06
CA THR A 7 -2.62 17.27 -14.40
C THR A 7 -1.62 16.12 -14.30
N LEU A 8 -1.97 14.96 -14.85
CA LEU A 8 -1.16 13.75 -14.80
C LEU A 8 -0.91 13.27 -16.23
N GLU A 9 0.33 12.91 -16.51
CA GLU A 9 0.68 12.10 -17.68
C GLU A 9 0.61 10.64 -17.27
N ILE A 10 -0.22 9.87 -17.98
CA ILE A 10 -0.39 8.43 -17.73
C ILE A 10 -0.27 7.64 -19.02
N PRO A 11 0.11 6.35 -18.96
CA PRO A 11 0.11 5.48 -20.13
C PRO A 11 -1.28 5.41 -20.77
N GLU A 12 -1.33 5.34 -22.09
CA GLU A 12 -2.59 5.25 -22.84
C GLU A 12 -3.42 4.04 -22.41
N SER A 13 -2.79 2.88 -22.20
CA SER A 13 -3.47 1.67 -21.71
C SER A 13 -4.18 1.88 -20.37
N LEU A 14 -3.59 2.65 -19.45
CA LEU A 14 -4.21 2.95 -18.16
C LEU A 14 -5.40 3.89 -18.32
N PHE A 15 -5.31 4.85 -19.26
CA PHE A 15 -6.42 5.72 -19.58
C PHE A 15 -7.59 4.94 -20.19
N GLU A 16 -7.31 4.00 -21.09
CA GLU A 16 -8.32 3.10 -21.69
C GLU A 16 -9.03 2.26 -20.62
N GLU A 17 -8.28 1.65 -19.70
CA GLU A 17 -8.85 0.90 -18.57
C GLU A 17 -9.78 1.77 -17.71
N LEU A 18 -9.34 2.99 -17.37
CA LEU A 18 -10.17 3.92 -16.60
C LEU A 18 -11.43 4.32 -17.37
N ASN A 19 -11.33 4.51 -18.69
CA ASN A 19 -12.47 4.86 -19.53
C ASN A 19 -13.49 3.73 -19.58
N HIS A 20 -13.03 2.48 -19.74
CA HIS A 20 -13.89 1.30 -19.71
C HIS A 20 -14.60 1.14 -18.36
N LEU A 21 -13.88 1.34 -17.25
CA LEU A 21 -14.49 1.33 -15.91
C LEU A 21 -15.50 2.47 -15.73
N SER A 22 -15.27 3.62 -16.35
CA SER A 22 -16.20 4.76 -16.35
C SER A 22 -17.54 4.37 -17.00
N GLU A 23 -17.48 3.67 -18.14
CA GLU A 23 -18.68 3.19 -18.84
C GLU A 23 -19.48 2.18 -18.01
N LEU A 24 -18.78 1.28 -17.31
CA LEU A 24 -19.40 0.24 -16.49
C LEU A 24 -20.01 0.77 -15.19
N THR A 25 -19.37 1.76 -14.57
CA THR A 25 -19.76 2.28 -13.24
C THR A 25 -20.62 3.53 -13.32
N GLY A 26 -20.67 4.18 -14.49
CA GLY A 26 -21.31 5.49 -14.66
C GLY A 26 -20.58 6.64 -13.95
N GLN A 27 -19.37 6.40 -13.45
CA GLN A 27 -18.54 7.40 -12.80
C GLN A 27 -17.64 8.10 -13.83
N SER A 28 -17.24 9.34 -13.55
CA SER A 28 -16.27 10.01 -14.41
C SER A 28 -14.87 9.40 -14.24
N VAL A 29 -14.08 9.42 -15.31
CA VAL A 29 -12.66 9.02 -15.29
C VAL A 29 -11.88 9.76 -14.21
N GLN A 30 -12.17 11.05 -13.95
CA GLN A 30 -11.50 11.80 -12.88
C GLN A 30 -11.85 11.26 -11.49
N SER A 31 -13.11 10.86 -11.27
CA SER A 31 -13.56 10.30 -9.99
C SER A 31 -12.88 8.95 -9.73
N LEU A 32 -12.82 8.10 -10.75
CA LEU A 32 -12.14 6.80 -10.68
C LEU A 32 -10.64 6.97 -10.41
N ALA A 33 -9.97 7.90 -11.10
CA ALA A 33 -8.56 8.21 -10.86
C ALA A 33 -8.31 8.70 -9.43
N LEU A 34 -9.16 9.62 -8.93
CA LEU A 34 -9.07 10.10 -7.55
C LEU A 34 -9.29 8.98 -6.52
N GLN A 35 -10.23 8.07 -6.77
CA GLN A 35 -10.48 6.93 -5.90
C GLN A 35 -9.29 5.97 -5.87
N SER A 36 -8.67 5.70 -7.02
CA SER A 36 -7.45 4.88 -7.12
C SER A 36 -6.27 5.52 -6.38
N ILE A 37 -6.09 6.84 -6.49
CA ILE A 37 -5.05 7.55 -5.73
C ILE A 37 -5.35 7.50 -4.24
N THR A 38 -6.60 7.80 -3.84
CA THR A 38 -6.99 7.84 -2.42
C THR A 38 -6.87 6.47 -1.75
N SER A 39 -7.22 5.39 -2.45
CA SER A 39 -7.10 4.02 -1.95
C SER A 39 -5.65 3.52 -1.89
N SER A 40 -4.75 4.07 -2.70
CA SER A 40 -3.32 3.71 -2.70
C SER A 40 -2.48 4.53 -1.71
N LEU A 41 -2.87 5.77 -1.40
CA LEU A 41 -2.16 6.66 -0.46
C LEU A 41 -1.87 6.02 0.92
N PRO A 42 -2.83 5.35 1.60
CA PRO A 42 -2.55 4.66 2.85
C PRO A 42 -1.46 3.59 2.71
N ARG A 43 -1.47 2.84 1.60
CA ARG A 43 -0.45 1.79 1.35
C ARG A 43 0.94 2.38 1.14
N PHE A 44 1.05 3.57 0.54
CA PHE A 44 2.33 4.27 0.42
C PHE A 44 2.82 4.79 1.78
N ARG A 45 1.90 5.25 2.64
CA ARG A 45 2.22 5.64 4.01
C ARG A 45 2.73 4.45 4.82
N ASP A 46 2.08 3.30 4.70
CA ASP A 46 2.46 2.10 5.45
C ASP A 46 3.79 1.51 4.97
N LYS A 47 4.15 1.66 3.69
CA LYS A 47 5.46 1.20 3.16
C LYS A 47 6.64 2.06 3.60
N VAL A 48 6.40 3.32 3.97
CA VAL A 48 7.45 4.21 4.48
C VAL A 48 7.46 4.06 5.98
N HIS A 49 8.08 2.98 6.46
CA HIS A 49 8.40 2.87 7.87
C HIS A 49 9.60 3.78 8.18
N ASN A 50 9.38 4.78 9.03
CA ASN A 50 10.48 5.54 9.59
C ASN A 50 11.12 4.72 10.73
N LEU A 51 12.43 4.47 10.64
CA LEU A 51 13.16 3.68 11.65
C LEU A 51 13.03 4.28 13.05
N ASP A 52 13.13 5.61 13.18
CA ASP A 52 13.00 6.30 14.47
C ASP A 52 11.58 6.16 15.03
N GLU A 53 10.56 6.21 14.16
CA GLU A 53 9.17 5.97 14.56
C GLU A 53 8.99 4.53 15.06
N LEU A 54 9.54 3.55 14.35
CA LEU A 54 9.48 2.15 14.75
C LEU A 54 10.18 1.91 16.10
N LEU A 55 11.38 2.48 16.28
CA LEU A 55 12.14 2.35 17.52
C LEU A 55 11.46 3.06 18.69
N SER A 56 10.81 4.22 18.46
CA SER A 56 10.07 4.95 19.50
C SER A 56 8.86 4.17 20.06
N ARG A 57 8.34 3.20 19.31
CA ARG A 57 7.22 2.35 19.71
C ARG A 57 7.67 1.10 20.49
N VAL A 58 8.97 0.82 20.54
CA VAL A 58 9.53 -0.29 21.35
C VAL A 58 9.54 0.14 22.82
N THR A 59 8.92 -0.67 23.66
CA THR A 59 8.89 -0.51 25.12
C THR A 59 9.45 -1.76 25.78
N THR A 60 9.78 -1.68 27.07
CA THR A 60 10.24 -2.86 27.83
C THR A 60 9.20 -3.99 27.85
N ASP A 61 7.92 -3.64 27.69
CA ASP A 61 6.80 -4.60 27.76
C ASP A 61 6.55 -5.32 26.42
N ASN A 62 7.03 -4.78 25.29
CA ASN A 62 6.90 -5.37 23.96
C ASN A 62 8.22 -5.82 23.33
N LEU A 63 9.33 -5.69 24.09
CA LEU A 63 10.64 -6.17 23.67
C LEU A 63 10.67 -7.70 23.74
N HIS A 64 10.48 -8.33 22.59
CA HIS A 64 10.63 -9.78 22.45
C HIS A 64 12.12 -10.16 22.51
N GLY A 65 12.43 -11.19 23.29
CA GLY A 65 13.75 -11.81 23.28
C GLY A 65 14.00 -12.64 22.02
N GLU A 66 15.20 -13.20 21.91
CA GLU A 66 15.52 -14.13 20.83
C GLU A 66 14.63 -15.38 20.92
N ILE A 67 14.05 -15.77 19.77
CA ILE A 67 13.24 -16.98 19.66
C ILE A 67 14.15 -18.12 19.22
N ASP A 68 14.42 -19.05 20.13
CA ASP A 68 15.02 -20.33 19.78
C ASP A 68 13.98 -21.19 19.04
N SER A 69 14.22 -21.43 17.76
CA SER A 69 13.34 -22.25 16.92
C SER A 69 13.56 -23.75 17.12
N GLY A 70 14.52 -24.14 17.98
CA GLY A 70 14.87 -25.51 18.28
C GLY A 70 15.61 -26.22 17.14
N GLU A 71 15.96 -27.47 17.40
CA GLU A 71 16.61 -28.33 16.41
C GLU A 71 15.59 -28.86 15.39
N PRO A 72 15.94 -28.91 14.08
CA PRO A 72 15.05 -29.44 13.06
C PRO A 72 14.72 -30.93 13.32
N VAL A 73 13.42 -31.25 13.43
CA VAL A 73 12.91 -32.60 13.73
C VAL A 73 12.54 -33.44 12.51
N GLY A 74 12.74 -32.93 11.30
CA GLY A 74 12.43 -33.63 10.05
C GLY A 74 13.55 -34.56 9.60
N ARG A 75 13.36 -35.88 9.71
CA ARG A 75 14.20 -36.91 9.07
C ARG A 75 13.76 -37.20 7.63
N GLU A 76 13.50 -36.18 6.83
CA GLU A 76 13.23 -36.40 5.42
C GLU A 76 14.55 -36.70 4.71
N VAL A 77 14.87 -37.99 4.62
CA VAL A 77 15.88 -38.51 3.69
C VAL A 77 15.29 -38.40 2.29
N ASN A 78 15.91 -37.55 1.46
CA ASN A 78 15.66 -37.44 0.03
C ASN A 78 16.26 -38.65 -0.70
#